data_AF-A0A9N9G6Y9-F1
#
_entry.id   AF-A0A9N9G6Y9-F1
#
_cell.length_a   1.000
_cell.length_b   1.000
_cell.length_c   1.000
_cell.angle_alpha   90.00
_cell.angle_beta   90.00
_cell.angle_gamma   90.00
#
_symmetry.space_group_name_H-M   'P 1'
#
loop_
_entity.id
_entity.type
_entity.pdbx_description
1 polymer ?
#
loop_
_entity_poly.entity_id
_entity_poly.type
_entity_poly.pdbx_seq_one_letter_code
_entity_poly.pdbx_strand_id
1 'polypeptide(L)'
;MLSKIDIIIQAGTSSSETETTNPSHEMLRSTLAAYPETTFGEMLKEPPKEVVEHKEYFFYRNGEAFGFIMQFYREGKIKWF
;
A
#
# COMPACT_ATOMS: atom_id res chain seq x y z
N MET A 1 -8.52 19.07 -2.20
CA MET A 1 -8.31 18.14 -3.33
C MET A 1 -7.94 16.78 -2.74
N LEU A 2 -8.68 15.70 -3.05
CA LEU A 2 -8.36 14.37 -2.53
C LEU A 2 -7.11 13.83 -3.27
N SER A 3 -6.03 13.58 -2.54
CA SER A 3 -4.77 13.07 -3.11
C SER A 3 -4.71 11.55 -2.95
N LYS A 4 -4.43 10.85 -4.05
CA LYS A 4 -4.27 9.39 -4.11
C LYS A 4 -2.80 8.99 -3.96
N ILE A 5 -2.57 7.78 -3.47
CA ILE A 5 -1.27 7.10 -3.39
C ILE A 5 -1.48 5.68 -3.87
N ASP A 6 -0.56 5.19 -4.69
CA ASP A 6 -0.51 3.81 -5.11
C ASP A 6 0.45 3.01 -4.23
N ILE A 7 -0.03 1.86 -3.74
CA ILE A 7 0.77 0.92 -2.97
C ILE A 7 0.98 -0.33 -3.80
N ILE A 8 2.21 -0.58 -4.20
CA ILE A 8 2.60 -1.65 -5.12
C ILE A 8 3.32 -2.75 -4.35
N ILE A 9 2.83 -3.98 -4.48
CA ILE A 9 3.36 -5.15 -3.80
C ILE A 9 4.11 -6.01 -4.80
N GLN A 10 5.42 -6.10 -4.62
CA GLN A 10 6.27 -7.01 -5.36
C GLN A 10 6.30 -8.35 -4.64
N ALA A 11 5.79 -9.38 -5.31
CA ALA A 11 6.00 -10.74 -4.88
C ALA A 11 7.47 -11.09 -5.15
N GLY A 12 8.13 -11.70 -4.16
CA GLY A 12 9.44 -12.27 -4.38
C GLY A 12 9.38 -13.48 -5.28
N THR A 13 9.57 -13.30 -6.58
CA THR A 13 9.76 -14.43 -7.49
C THR A 13 11.25 -14.74 -7.61
N SER A 14 11.62 -15.94 -7.18
CA SER A 14 12.81 -16.61 -7.71
C SER A 14 12.63 -16.75 -9.22
N SER A 15 13.51 -16.09 -9.98
CA SER A 15 13.94 -16.46 -11.33
C SER A 15 12.91 -17.21 -12.21
N SER A 16 11.81 -16.56 -12.58
CA SER A 16 11.01 -16.99 -13.72
C SER A 16 10.19 -15.80 -14.20
N GLU A 17 10.69 -15.18 -15.25
CA GLU A 17 10.01 -14.14 -16.03
C GLU A 17 8.71 -14.71 -16.60
N THR A 18 7.61 -14.44 -15.90
CA THR A 18 6.31 -14.23 -16.54
C THR A 18 5.86 -12.86 -16.07
N GLU A 19 5.58 -11.95 -17.01
CA GLU A 19 5.01 -10.61 -16.75
C GLU A 19 3.70 -10.77 -15.96
N THR A 20 3.83 -10.88 -14.64
CA THR A 20 2.71 -10.88 -13.72
C THR A 20 2.67 -9.47 -13.18
N THR A 21 1.66 -8.69 -13.57
CA THR A 21 1.45 -7.35 -13.02
C THR A 21 1.48 -7.43 -11.50
N ASN A 22 2.42 -6.70 -10.87
CA ASN A 22 2.49 -6.63 -9.41
C ASN A 22 1.13 -6.17 -8.85
N PRO A 23 0.58 -6.85 -7.82
CA PRO A 23 -0.61 -6.37 -7.15
C PRO A 23 -0.44 -4.92 -6.71
N SER A 24 -1.42 -4.07 -7.01
CA SER A 24 -1.43 -2.67 -6.59
C SER A 24 -2.74 -2.30 -5.92
N HIS A 25 -2.66 -1.39 -4.96
CA HIS A 25 -3.80 -0.84 -4.25
C HIS A 25 -3.75 0.69 -4.33
N GLU A 26 -4.66 1.27 -5.10
CA GLU A 26 -4.91 2.71 -5.08
C GLU A 26 -5.66 3.07 -3.78
N MET A 27 -5.13 4.05 -3.05
CA MET A 27 -5.64 4.49 -1.75
C MET A 27 -5.71 6.02 -1.67
N LEU A 28 -6.69 6.56 -0.94
CA LEU A 28 -6.67 7.98 -0.60
C LEU A 28 -5.68 8.22 0.54
N ARG A 29 -4.94 9.33 0.49
CA ARG A 29 -4.10 9.78 1.61
C ARG A 29 -4.88 9.88 2.91
N SER A 30 -6.13 10.34 2.84
CA SER A 30 -7.02 10.44 4.00
C SER A 30 -7.36 9.08 4.62
N THR A 31 -7.43 8.02 3.81
CA THR A 31 -7.72 6.66 4.31
C THR A 31 -6.54 6.12 5.13
N LEU A 32 -5.31 6.38 4.69
CA LEU A 32 -4.09 6.03 5.44
C LEU A 32 -3.91 6.92 6.68
N ALA A 33 -4.15 8.23 6.54
CA ALA A 33 -4.03 9.20 7.63
C ALA A 33 -5.09 9.04 8.73
N ALA A 34 -6.16 8.27 8.49
CA ALA A 34 -7.16 7.95 9.50
C ALA A 34 -6.60 7.10 10.67
N TYR A 35 -5.48 6.40 10.45
CA TYR A 35 -4.80 5.56 11.45
C TYR A 35 -3.32 6.01 11.60
N PRO A 36 -3.06 7.19 12.19
CA PRO A 36 -1.73 7.81 12.23
C PRO A 36 -0.67 7.05 13.03
N GLU A 37 -1.07 6.07 13.84
CA GLU A 37 -0.24 5.18 14.66
C GLU A 37 0.28 3.96 13.90
N THR A 38 -0.18 3.76 12.67
CA THR A 38 0.24 2.65 11.81
C THR A 38 1.45 3.04 10.97
N THR A 39 2.19 2.06 10.45
CA THR A 39 3.32 2.31 9.54
C THR A 39 2.94 3.20 8.35
N PHE A 40 1.78 2.99 7.73
CA PHE A 40 1.34 3.84 6.61
C PHE A 40 0.96 5.24 7.07
N GLY A 41 0.32 5.39 8.23
CA GLY A 41 0.03 6.69 8.83
C GLY A 41 1.29 7.48 9.15
N GLU A 42 2.31 6.83 9.70
CA GLU A 42 3.60 7.44 10.01
C GLU A 42 4.38 7.85 8.77
N MET A 43 4.39 7.00 7.73
CA MET A 43 5.07 7.29 6.45
C MET A 43 4.56 8.55 5.74
N LEU A 44 3.37 9.03 6.06
CA LEU A 44 2.83 10.27 5.50
C LEU A 44 3.36 11.54 6.17
N LYS A 45 3.94 11.44 7.39
CA LYS A 45 4.45 12.59 8.14
C LYS A 45 5.69 13.16 7.46
N GLU A 46 6.60 12.28 7.04
CA GLU A 46 7.85 12.62 6.36
C GLU A 46 8.07 11.66 5.17
N PRO A 47 7.31 11.85 4.07
CA PRO A 47 7.45 10.98 2.91
C PRO A 47 8.80 11.20 2.21
N PRO A 48 9.47 10.14 1.74
CA PRO A 48 10.64 10.26 0.87
C PRO A 48 10.32 11.09 -0.37
N LYS A 49 11.32 11.78 -0.92
CA LYS A 49 11.15 12.69 -2.06
C LYS A 49 10.52 11.99 -3.26
N GLU A 50 10.94 10.75 -3.51
CA GLU A 50 10.45 9.89 -4.59
C GLU A 50 8.94 9.63 -4.46
N VAL A 51 8.44 9.46 -3.23
CA VAL A 51 7.01 9.28 -2.97
C VAL A 51 6.24 10.59 -3.16
N VAL A 52 6.84 11.74 -2.85
CA VAL A 52 6.19 13.04 -3.09
C VAL A 52 6.00 13.26 -4.60
N GLU A 53 6.99 12.87 -5.40
CA GLU A 53 6.99 13.03 -6.85
C GLU A 53 6.08 12.00 -7.55
N HIS A 54 6.21 10.72 -7.20
CA HIS A 54 5.53 9.62 -7.89
C HIS A 54 4.24 9.17 -7.22
N LYS A 55 4.03 9.48 -5.94
CA LYS A 55 2.89 9.02 -5.12
C LYS A 55 2.77 7.50 -5.05
N GLU A 56 3.89 6.81 -5.15
CA GLU A 56 3.97 5.35 -5.14
C GLU A 56 4.81 4.88 -3.95
N TYR A 57 4.37 3.80 -3.28
CA TYR A 57 5.19 3.03 -2.35
C TYR A 57 5.34 1.59 -2.82
N PHE A 58 6.55 1.06 -2.73
CA PHE A 58 6.85 -0.32 -3.11
C PHE A 58 7.17 -1.17 -1.88
N PHE A 59 6.53 -2.34 -1.78
CA PHE A 59 6.79 -3.31 -0.71
C PHE A 59 7.06 -4.70 -1.28
N TYR A 60 8.14 -5.31 -0.81
CA TYR A 60 8.49 -6.69 -1.13
C TYR A 60 7.83 -7.65 -0.13
N ARG A 61 6.54 -7.95 -0.31
CA ARG A 61 5.69 -8.69 0.65
C ARG A 61 4.70 -9.61 -0.08
N ASN A 62 4.05 -10.49 0.68
CA ASN A 62 2.96 -11.32 0.16
C ASN A 62 1.73 -10.44 -0.14
N GLY A 63 1.29 -10.40 -1.41
CA GLY A 63 0.18 -9.57 -1.85
C GLY A 63 -1.19 -9.94 -1.27
N GLU A 64 -1.43 -11.23 -1.01
CA GLU A 64 -2.68 -11.72 -0.42
C GLU A 64 -2.82 -11.24 1.04
N ALA A 65 -1.78 -11.46 1.84
CA ALA A 65 -1.71 -10.97 3.22
C ALA A 65 -1.86 -9.43 3.26
N PHE A 66 -1.26 -8.75 2.28
CA PHE A 66 -1.33 -7.30 2.18
C PHE A 66 -2.73 -6.79 1.83
N GLY A 67 -3.52 -7.57 1.10
CA GLY A 67 -4.93 -7.28 0.83
C GLY A 67 -5.76 -7.10 2.10
N PHE A 68 -5.53 -7.92 3.13
CA PHE A 68 -6.20 -7.78 4.44
C PHE A 68 -5.81 -6.50 5.16
N ILE A 69 -4.54 -6.08 5.04
CA ILE A 69 -4.07 -4.81 5.59
C ILE A 69 -4.82 -3.66 4.91
N MET A 70 -4.92 -3.66 3.58
CA MET A 70 -5.64 -2.62 2.84
C MET A 70 -7.13 -2.59 3.17
N GLN A 71 -7.75 -3.75 3.40
CA GLN A 71 -9.13 -3.84 3.86
C GLN A 71 -9.32 -3.17 5.22
N PHE A 72 -8.40 -3.37 6.17
CA PHE A 72 -8.44 -2.70 7.47
C PHE A 72 -8.49 -1.17 7.31
N TYR A 73 -7.66 -0.58 6.45
CA TYR A 73 -7.69 0.88 6.24
C TYR A 73 -9.02 1.36 5.63
N ARG A 74 -9.66 0.56 4.78
CA ARG A 74 -10.92 0.93 4.13
C ARG A 74 -12.13 0.80 5.06
N GLU A 75 -12.13 -0.20 5.94
CA GLU A 75 -13.32 -0.60 6.70
C GLU A 75 -13.18 -0.47 8.22
N GLY A 76 -11.96 -0.25 8.73
CA GLY A 76 -11.63 -0.23 10.16
C GLY A 76 -11.65 -1.60 10.84
N LYS A 77 -11.80 -2.68 10.07
CA LYS A 77 -11.77 -4.06 10.54
C LYS A 77 -11.32 -5.02 9.45
N ILE A 78 -10.73 -6.14 9.86
CA ILE A 78 -10.40 -7.24 8.96
C ILE A 78 -11.59 -8.21 8.94
N LYS A 79 -12.07 -8.56 7.76
CA LYS A 79 -13.10 -9.60 7.58
C LYS A 79 -12.43 -10.86 7.09
N TRP A 80 -12.44 -11.88 7.93
CA TRP A 80 -12.07 -13.25 7.57
C TRP A 80 -13.36 -13.98 7.21
N PHE A 81 -13.44 -14.56 6.02
CA PHE A 81 -14.55 -15.38 5.57
C PHE A 81 -14.02 -16.67 4.94
#